data_AF-A0A9P5N642-F1
#
_entry.id   AF-A0A9P5N642-F1
#
_cell.length_a   1.000
_cell.length_b   1.000
_cell.length_c   1.000
_cell.angle_alpha   90.00
_cell.angle_beta   90.00
_cell.angle_gamma   90.00
#
_symmetry.space_group_name_H-M   'P 1'
#
loop_
_entity.id
_entity.type
_entity.pdbx_description
1 polymer ?
#
loop_
_entity_poly.entity_id
_entity_poly.type
_entity_poly.pdbx_seq_one_letter_code
_entity_poly.pdbx_strand_id
1 'polypeptide(L)'
;MAQQQGPSRRDLLYARGYIARMVGPMEAARYFTRLLQFDERHLQLMVSILRGAFFIIHPAVHHVQPSPIQVIANQPAWLLDYKSRGYGTVVPQRLYRDAQSHPNVPLNMPIFFAHSELGTLGLRLAQAREGNIEGLLDGRAPALVGDCNTTYIRIQWPGYNEWTSQITTRETSPTQNTITLETLAECVADAVRRFLEIGAGQQCGLPAWQVGGPGGITADDIIIVGLIHVTQGSWQPILQLERHIS
;
A
#
# COMPACT_ATOMS: atom_id res chain seq x y z
N MET A 1 -2.65 -22.80 -36.50
CA MET A 1 -1.88 -22.56 -35.26
C MET A 1 -2.45 -21.32 -34.59
N ALA A 2 -3.20 -21.48 -33.51
CA ALA A 2 -3.73 -20.34 -32.77
C ALA A 2 -2.61 -19.75 -31.90
N GLN A 3 -2.24 -18.48 -32.14
CA GLN A 3 -1.35 -17.75 -31.25
C GLN A 3 -2.05 -17.60 -29.90
N GLN A 4 -1.53 -18.23 -28.85
CA GLN A 4 -1.93 -17.94 -27.48
C GLN A 4 -1.54 -16.48 -27.19
N GLN A 5 -2.51 -15.57 -27.22
CA GLN A 5 -2.30 -14.21 -26.73
C GLN A 5 -1.99 -14.31 -25.24
N GLY A 6 -0.82 -13.81 -24.83
CA GLY A 6 -0.44 -13.74 -23.43
C GLY A 6 -1.44 -12.92 -22.60
N PRO A 7 -1.42 -13.05 -21.27
CA PRO A 7 -2.34 -12.31 -20.40
C PRO A 7 -2.19 -10.80 -20.64
N SER A 8 -3.31 -10.09 -20.66
CA SER A 8 -3.29 -8.63 -20.84
C SER A 8 -2.56 -7.96 -19.67
N ARG A 9 -2.06 -6.73 -19.87
CA ARG A 9 -1.44 -5.96 -18.78
C ARG A 9 -2.38 -5.75 -17.60
N ARG A 10 -3.68 -5.66 -17.89
CA ARG A 10 -4.74 -5.56 -16.88
C ARG A 10 -4.86 -6.86 -16.08
N ASP A 11 -4.82 -8.01 -16.75
CA ASP A 11 -4.85 -9.31 -16.06
C ASP A 11 -3.62 -9.45 -15.16
N LEU A 12 -2.46 -8.94 -15.59
CA LEU A 12 -1.25 -8.93 -14.75
C LEU A 12 -1.41 -8.04 -13.51
N LEU A 13 -1.99 -6.84 -13.65
CA LEU A 13 -2.28 -5.96 -12.51
C LEU A 13 -3.17 -6.67 -11.47
N TYR A 14 -4.27 -7.29 -11.92
CA TYR A 14 -5.22 -7.93 -11.01
C TYR A 14 -4.79 -9.33 -10.51
N ALA A 15 -3.92 -10.03 -11.23
CA ALA A 15 -3.43 -11.33 -10.79
C ALA A 15 -2.14 -11.24 -9.95
N ARG A 16 -1.34 -10.18 -10.13
CA ARG A 16 0.00 -10.09 -9.55
C ARG A 16 0.31 -8.77 -8.85
N GLY A 17 -0.55 -7.76 -8.93
CA GLY A 17 -0.41 -6.51 -8.18
C GLY A 17 -0.50 -6.74 -6.68
N TYR A 18 0.24 -5.97 -5.87
CA TYR A 18 0.17 -6.05 -4.42
C TYR A 18 -1.21 -5.72 -3.89
N ILE A 19 -1.87 -4.70 -4.46
CA ILE A 19 -3.21 -4.29 -4.05
C ILE A 19 -4.20 -5.43 -4.33
N ALA A 20 -4.14 -6.01 -5.53
CA ALA A 20 -5.00 -7.15 -5.88
C ALA A 20 -4.72 -8.40 -5.05
N ARG A 21 -3.49 -8.63 -4.62
CA ARG A 21 -3.13 -9.72 -3.70
C ARG A 21 -3.63 -9.48 -2.28
N MET A 22 -3.67 -8.22 -1.84
CA MET A 22 -4.18 -7.83 -0.53
C MET A 22 -5.71 -7.90 -0.48
N VAL A 23 -6.43 -7.22 -1.38
CA VAL A 23 -7.90 -7.08 -1.28
C VAL A 23 -8.68 -8.03 -2.19
N GLY A 24 -8.00 -8.75 -3.09
CA GLY A 24 -8.61 -9.56 -4.13
C GLY A 24 -8.84 -8.79 -5.44
N PRO A 25 -8.90 -9.47 -6.59
CA PRO A 25 -8.95 -8.82 -7.91
C PRO A 25 -10.20 -7.97 -8.12
N MET A 26 -11.36 -8.44 -7.65
CA MET A 26 -12.64 -7.71 -7.79
C MET A 26 -12.64 -6.42 -6.97
N GLU A 27 -12.14 -6.46 -5.73
CA GLU A 27 -12.06 -5.27 -4.88
C GLU A 27 -10.98 -4.30 -5.35
N ALA A 28 -9.86 -4.80 -5.89
CA ALA A 28 -8.84 -3.95 -6.51
C ALA A 28 -9.39 -3.22 -7.75
N ALA A 29 -10.22 -3.87 -8.57
CA ALA A 29 -10.87 -3.21 -9.71
C ALA A 29 -11.78 -2.06 -9.25
N ARG A 30 -12.62 -2.30 -8.23
CA ARG A 30 -13.46 -1.26 -7.60
C ARG A 30 -12.63 -0.13 -6.99
N TYR A 31 -11.53 -0.48 -6.32
CA TYR A 31 -10.58 0.46 -5.76
C TYR A 31 -10.01 1.39 -6.83
N PHE A 32 -9.47 0.85 -7.93
CA PHE A 32 -8.91 1.67 -9.01
C PHE A 32 -9.97 2.51 -9.73
N THR A 33 -11.18 1.98 -9.92
CA THR A 33 -12.31 2.75 -10.46
C THR A 33 -12.58 4.00 -9.63
N ARG A 34 -12.64 3.82 -8.31
CA ARG A 34 -12.88 4.92 -7.36
C ARG A 34 -11.70 5.89 -7.29
N LEU A 35 -10.47 5.37 -7.23
CA LEU A 35 -9.24 6.17 -7.21
C LEU A 35 -9.17 7.11 -8.42
N LEU A 36 -9.41 6.54 -9.61
CA LEU A 36 -9.23 7.24 -10.88
C LEU A 36 -10.48 7.99 -11.33
N GLN A 37 -11.62 7.80 -10.66
CA GLN A 37 -12.94 8.32 -11.06
C GLN A 37 -13.27 8.00 -12.52
N PHE A 38 -12.77 6.86 -12.99
CA PHE A 38 -12.86 6.43 -14.37
C PHE A 38 -12.94 4.91 -14.41
N ASP A 39 -13.69 4.40 -15.37
CA ASP A 39 -13.88 2.96 -15.55
C ASP A 39 -12.54 2.30 -15.86
N GLU A 40 -12.13 1.39 -14.96
CA GLU A 40 -10.84 0.74 -14.97
C GLU A 40 -10.62 -0.15 -16.20
N ARG A 41 -11.72 -0.49 -16.91
CA ARG A 41 -11.68 -1.27 -18.15
C ARG A 41 -11.06 -0.51 -19.31
N HIS A 42 -11.01 0.82 -19.23
CA HIS A 42 -10.43 1.69 -20.26
C HIS A 42 -8.99 2.12 -19.92
N LEU A 43 -8.38 1.56 -18.88
CA LEU A 43 -7.01 1.92 -18.49
C LEU A 43 -5.98 1.48 -19.52
N GLN A 44 -5.23 2.45 -20.03
CA GLN A 44 -4.03 2.19 -20.81
C GLN A 44 -2.84 1.99 -19.88
N LEU A 45 -2.71 0.75 -19.38
CA LEU A 45 -1.64 0.38 -18.47
C LEU A 45 -0.28 0.30 -19.18
N MET A 46 0.71 0.92 -18.58
CA MET A 46 2.12 0.73 -18.86
C MET A 46 2.74 -0.12 -17.75
N VAL A 47 3.68 -0.98 -18.13
CA VAL A 47 4.39 -1.84 -17.17
C VAL A 47 5.88 -1.60 -17.33
N SER A 48 6.54 -1.16 -16.27
CA SER A 48 8.00 -1.15 -16.22
C SER A 48 8.49 -2.58 -16.03
N ILE A 49 9.17 -3.13 -17.03
CA ILE A 49 9.70 -4.51 -16.97
C ILE A 49 10.75 -4.62 -15.85
N LEU A 50 11.61 -3.61 -15.70
CA LEU A 50 12.71 -3.61 -14.73
C LEU A 50 12.21 -3.53 -13.28
N ARG A 51 11.22 -2.67 -13.01
CA ARG A 51 10.72 -2.45 -11.64
C ARG A 51 9.48 -3.28 -11.32
N GLY A 52 8.84 -3.88 -12.33
CA GLY A 52 7.55 -4.57 -12.18
C GLY A 52 6.41 -3.62 -11.82
N ALA A 53 6.56 -2.32 -12.08
CA ALA A 53 5.61 -1.30 -11.67
C ALA A 53 4.56 -1.05 -12.75
N PHE A 54 3.31 -0.86 -12.32
CA PHE A 54 2.15 -0.57 -13.16
C PHE A 54 1.85 0.92 -13.09
N PHE A 55 1.79 1.57 -14.24
CA PHE A 55 1.50 3.00 -14.35
C PHE A 55 0.43 3.27 -15.38
N ILE A 56 -0.17 4.44 -15.29
CA ILE A 56 -0.95 5.04 -16.37
C ILE A 56 -0.36 6.39 -16.73
N ILE A 57 -0.52 6.77 -17.99
CA ILE A 57 -0.32 8.14 -18.48
C ILE A 57 -1.70 8.54 -19.00
N HIS A 58 -2.49 9.25 -18.19
CA HIS A 58 -3.83 9.64 -18.60
C HIS A 58 -4.08 11.12 -18.31
N PRO A 59 -4.35 11.95 -19.33
CA PRO A 59 -4.52 13.38 -19.16
C PRO A 59 -5.81 13.77 -18.41
N ALA A 60 -6.61 12.82 -17.91
CA ALA A 60 -7.92 13.07 -17.28
C ALA A 60 -7.91 12.84 -15.76
N VAL A 61 -6.80 12.33 -15.20
CA VAL A 61 -6.63 12.16 -13.75
C VAL A 61 -6.16 13.50 -13.19
N HIS A 62 -7.09 14.45 -13.06
CA HIS A 62 -6.78 15.81 -12.61
C HIS A 62 -6.84 15.97 -11.09
N HIS A 63 -7.63 15.15 -10.41
CA HIS A 63 -7.83 15.23 -8.96
C HIS A 63 -6.79 14.47 -8.16
N VAL A 64 -5.94 13.67 -8.81
CA VAL A 64 -4.88 12.93 -8.13
C VAL A 64 -3.52 13.43 -8.57
N GLN A 65 -2.70 13.84 -7.60
CA GLN A 65 -1.34 14.29 -7.87
C GLN A 65 -0.47 13.10 -8.31
N PRO A 66 0.26 13.20 -9.43
CA PRO A 66 1.26 12.21 -9.79
C PRO A 66 2.38 12.22 -8.74
N SER A 67 3.05 11.09 -8.56
CA SER A 67 4.30 11.08 -7.80
C SER A 67 5.28 12.06 -8.48
N PRO A 68 5.95 12.98 -7.75
CA PRO A 68 6.76 14.06 -8.33
C PRO A 68 7.88 13.59 -9.27
N ILE A 69 8.22 12.31 -9.22
CA ILE A 69 9.43 11.73 -9.83
C ILE A 69 9.09 10.83 -11.03
N GLN A 70 7.80 10.63 -11.31
CA GLN A 70 7.36 9.74 -12.37
C GLN A 70 6.93 10.53 -13.60
N VAL A 71 7.94 10.94 -14.37
CA VAL A 71 7.76 11.45 -15.72
C VAL A 71 8.19 10.36 -16.70
N ILE A 72 7.26 9.87 -17.52
CA ILE A 72 7.54 8.90 -18.58
C ILE A 72 7.35 9.61 -19.91
N ALA A 73 8.39 9.64 -20.74
CA ALA A 73 8.35 10.32 -22.05
C ALA A 73 7.86 11.78 -21.96
N ASN A 74 8.33 12.52 -20.96
CA ASN A 74 7.95 13.91 -20.68
C ASN A 74 6.45 14.12 -20.37
N GLN A 75 5.76 13.06 -19.94
CA GLN A 75 4.38 13.10 -19.47
C GLN A 75 4.30 12.64 -18.00
N PRO A 76 3.41 13.23 -17.20
CA PRO A 76 3.16 12.74 -15.85
C PRO A 76 2.65 11.30 -15.91
N ALA A 77 3.15 10.45 -15.02
CA ALA A 77 2.73 9.08 -14.84
C ALA A 77 2.24 8.85 -13.41
N TRP A 78 1.20 8.04 -13.27
CA TRP A 78 0.61 7.69 -11.98
C TRP A 78 0.87 6.20 -11.70
N LEU A 79 1.67 5.92 -10.67
CA LEU A 79 1.93 4.57 -10.17
C LEU A 79 0.69 3.99 -9.50
N LEU A 80 0.15 2.93 -10.08
CA LEU A 80 -1.01 2.23 -9.53
C LEU A 80 -0.61 1.11 -8.58
N ASP A 81 0.39 0.31 -8.95
CA ASP A 81 0.78 -0.87 -8.18
C ASP A 81 2.18 -1.36 -8.56
N TYR A 82 2.71 -2.30 -7.79
CA TYR A 82 3.85 -3.12 -8.15
C TYR A 82 3.44 -4.59 -8.29
N LYS A 83 4.13 -5.30 -9.18
CA LYS A 83 4.04 -6.75 -9.29
C LYS A 83 4.69 -7.38 -8.06
N SER A 84 3.91 -8.14 -7.30
CA SER A 84 4.43 -8.99 -6.22
C SER A 84 5.43 -10.00 -6.78
N ARG A 85 6.61 -10.04 -6.15
CA ARG A 85 7.73 -10.89 -6.55
C ARG A 85 7.70 -12.28 -5.91
N GLY A 86 6.73 -12.53 -5.03
CA GLY A 86 6.54 -13.84 -4.41
C GLY A 86 7.54 -14.17 -3.31
N TYR A 87 8.18 -13.18 -2.66
CA TYR A 87 9.08 -13.42 -1.52
C TYR A 87 8.36 -13.94 -0.26
N GLY A 88 7.04 -13.86 -0.24
CA GLY A 88 6.19 -14.41 0.80
C GLY A 88 4.74 -14.02 0.58
N THR A 89 3.88 -14.35 1.53
CA THR A 89 2.43 -14.12 1.39
C THR A 89 2.09 -12.66 1.67
N VAL A 90 1.46 -11.99 0.70
CA VAL A 90 0.80 -10.69 0.94
C VAL A 90 -0.39 -10.93 1.87
N VAL A 91 -0.46 -10.19 2.99
CA VAL A 91 -1.51 -10.36 3.99
C VAL A 91 -2.84 -9.95 3.37
N PRO A 92 -3.80 -10.87 3.21
CA PRO A 92 -5.10 -10.54 2.67
C PRO A 92 -5.84 -9.67 3.69
N GLN A 93 -6.49 -8.63 3.21
CA GLN A 93 -7.25 -7.71 4.05
C GLN A 93 -8.56 -7.36 3.34
N ARG A 94 -9.64 -7.24 4.11
CA ARG A 94 -10.85 -6.61 3.57
C ARG A 94 -10.57 -5.14 3.33
N LEU A 95 -11.02 -4.61 2.19
CA LEU A 95 -10.97 -3.18 1.93
C LEU A 95 -11.89 -2.48 2.93
N TYR A 96 -11.34 -1.59 3.76
CA TYR A 96 -12.09 -0.81 4.73
C TYR A 96 -13.06 0.11 4.00
N ARG A 97 -14.29 0.14 4.51
CA ARG A 97 -15.35 1.01 4.03
C ARG A 97 -16.01 1.61 5.25
N ASP A 98 -16.01 2.94 5.31
CA ASP A 98 -16.79 3.64 6.30
C ASP A 98 -18.25 3.71 5.82
N ALA A 99 -19.16 3.21 6.66
CA ALA A 99 -20.59 3.16 6.37
C ALA A 99 -21.20 4.56 6.18
N GLN A 100 -20.56 5.60 6.74
CA GLN A 100 -21.00 6.99 6.64
C GLN A 100 -20.20 7.78 5.61
N SER A 101 -19.18 7.20 4.97
CA SER A 101 -18.33 7.93 4.04
C SER A 101 -19.08 8.23 2.75
N HIS A 102 -19.02 9.50 2.34
CA HIS A 102 -19.52 9.91 1.04
C HIS A 102 -18.72 9.18 -0.06
N PRO A 103 -19.39 8.49 -1.00
CA PRO A 103 -18.72 7.71 -2.04
C PRO A 103 -17.83 8.56 -2.96
N ASN A 104 -18.04 9.89 -2.97
CA ASN A 104 -17.41 10.83 -3.89
C ASN A 104 -16.14 11.52 -3.33
N VAL A 105 -15.64 11.16 -2.15
CA VAL A 105 -14.37 11.74 -1.70
C VAL A 105 -13.23 11.20 -2.57
N PRO A 106 -12.45 12.08 -3.24
CA PRO A 106 -11.32 11.64 -4.05
C PRO A 106 -10.28 10.92 -3.19
N LEU A 107 -9.71 9.84 -3.74
CA LEU A 107 -8.64 9.12 -3.08
C LEU A 107 -7.27 9.63 -3.54
N ASN A 108 -6.29 9.67 -2.63
CA ASN A 108 -4.89 9.88 -2.98
C ASN A 108 -4.30 8.62 -3.62
N MET A 109 -3.24 8.79 -4.43
CA MET A 109 -2.50 7.64 -4.98
C MET A 109 -1.97 6.72 -3.87
N PRO A 110 -1.85 5.42 -4.12
CA PRO A 110 -1.08 4.53 -3.27
C PRO A 110 0.33 5.06 -3.03
N ILE A 111 0.80 4.90 -1.80
CA ILE A 111 2.16 5.23 -1.40
C ILE A 111 2.91 3.91 -1.29
N PHE A 112 4.03 3.76 -2.00
CA PHE A 112 4.85 2.55 -1.96
C PHE A 112 6.23 2.89 -1.40
N PHE A 113 6.73 2.06 -0.48
CA PHE A 113 8.07 2.22 0.07
C PHE A 113 9.08 1.51 -0.84
N ALA A 114 9.38 2.11 -1.98
CA ALA A 114 10.34 1.58 -2.94
C ALA A 114 11.76 1.96 -2.54
N HIS A 115 12.73 1.09 -2.80
CA HIS A 115 14.15 1.40 -2.61
C HIS A 115 14.78 1.94 -3.88
N SER A 116 15.93 2.61 -3.74
CA SER A 116 16.76 3.09 -4.84
C SER A 116 17.33 1.93 -5.66
N GLU A 117 17.62 0.80 -5.00
CA GLU A 117 17.98 -0.45 -5.66
C GLU A 117 16.82 -0.98 -6.50
N LEU A 118 17.13 -1.39 -7.74
CA LEU A 118 16.14 -1.81 -8.71
C LEU A 118 15.34 -3.02 -8.22
N GLY A 119 14.10 -2.75 -7.85
CA GLY A 119 13.12 -3.79 -7.59
C GLY A 119 13.00 -4.26 -6.14
N THR A 120 13.73 -3.63 -5.23
CA THR A 120 13.52 -3.80 -3.80
C THR A 120 12.33 -2.93 -3.37
N LEU A 121 11.35 -3.55 -2.72
CA LEU A 121 10.09 -2.92 -2.34
C LEU A 121 9.70 -3.32 -0.92
N GLY A 122 9.27 -2.34 -0.15
CA GLY A 122 8.86 -2.46 1.22
C GLY A 122 9.99 -2.25 2.22
N LEU A 123 9.62 -2.13 3.49
CA LEU A 123 10.51 -2.00 4.62
C LEU A 123 10.21 -3.09 5.63
N ARG A 124 11.24 -3.77 6.13
CA ARG A 124 11.04 -4.69 7.27
C ARG A 124 10.56 -3.88 8.47
N LEU A 125 9.58 -4.41 9.18
CA LEU A 125 8.99 -3.74 10.32
C LEU A 125 10.04 -3.40 11.38
N ALA A 126 10.97 -4.32 11.66
CA ALA A 126 12.08 -4.09 12.58
C ALA A 126 12.96 -2.90 12.15
N GLN A 127 13.33 -2.82 10.88
CA GLN A 127 14.18 -1.75 10.33
C GLN A 127 13.48 -0.39 10.35
N ALA A 128 12.21 -0.35 9.90
CA ALA A 128 11.43 0.88 9.85
C ALA A 128 11.22 1.50 11.25
N ARG A 129 11.23 0.69 12.31
CA ARG A 129 11.11 1.19 13.69
C ARG A 129 12.36 1.82 14.24
N GLU A 130 13.53 1.36 13.79
CA GLU A 130 14.81 1.90 14.21
C GLU A 130 15.17 3.19 13.46
N GLY A 131 14.27 3.70 12.61
CA GLY A 131 14.55 4.77 11.65
C GLY A 131 15.55 4.33 10.58
N ASN A 132 15.87 3.03 10.51
CA ASN A 132 16.78 2.49 9.52
C ASN A 132 16.04 2.25 8.21
N ILE A 133 15.82 3.33 7.49
CA ILE A 133 15.19 3.36 6.18
C ILE A 133 16.20 3.68 5.07
N GLU A 134 17.48 3.34 5.29
CA GLU A 134 18.53 3.53 4.30
C GLU A 134 18.14 2.86 2.98
N GLY A 135 18.29 3.61 1.89
CA GLY A 135 17.92 3.15 0.55
C GLY A 135 16.46 3.42 0.16
N LEU A 136 15.59 3.90 1.06
CA LEU A 136 14.24 4.32 0.70
C LEU A 136 14.30 5.44 -0.34
N LEU A 137 13.77 5.16 -1.51
CA LEU A 137 13.67 6.11 -2.60
C LEU A 137 12.79 7.27 -2.14
N ASP A 138 13.34 8.48 -2.20
CA ASP A 138 12.65 9.71 -1.84
C ASP A 138 12.20 9.78 -0.38
N GLY A 139 12.91 9.11 0.54
CA GLY A 139 12.56 9.10 1.96
C GLY A 139 12.35 10.50 2.57
N ARG A 140 13.14 11.50 2.14
CA ARG A 140 13.04 12.89 2.61
C ARG A 140 11.97 13.73 1.88
N ALA A 141 11.35 13.20 0.83
CA ALA A 141 10.28 13.92 0.13
C ALA A 141 9.00 13.98 0.99
N PRO A 142 8.14 15.00 0.79
CA PRO A 142 6.85 15.06 1.48
C PRO A 142 5.99 13.83 1.18
N ALA A 143 5.42 13.22 2.21
CA ALA A 143 4.47 12.13 2.03
C ALA A 143 3.13 12.65 1.51
N LEU A 144 2.63 12.05 0.42
CA LEU A 144 1.38 12.46 -0.23
C LEU A 144 0.13 11.89 0.47
N VAL A 145 0.01 12.12 1.78
CA VAL A 145 -1.08 11.60 2.63
C VAL A 145 -2.36 12.45 2.58
N GLY A 146 -2.33 13.57 1.85
CA GLY A 146 -3.40 14.55 1.74
C GLY A 146 -3.34 15.66 2.80
N ASP A 147 -4.23 16.66 2.69
CA ASP A 147 -4.20 17.88 3.51
C ASP A 147 -4.84 17.73 4.89
N CYS A 148 -4.49 16.66 5.62
CA CYS A 148 -5.02 16.39 6.96
C CYS A 148 -3.90 16.53 8.02
N ASN A 149 -4.27 16.95 9.23
CA ASN A 149 -3.35 17.01 10.38
C ASN A 149 -3.04 15.63 10.95
N THR A 150 -4.02 14.75 10.85
CA THR A 150 -3.94 13.37 11.32
C THR A 150 -4.65 12.47 10.33
N THR A 151 -4.25 11.20 10.31
CA THR A 151 -4.90 10.17 9.50
C THR A 151 -4.97 8.87 10.29
N TYR A 152 -5.86 7.96 9.90
CA TYR A 152 -6.03 6.67 10.55
C TYR A 152 -5.40 5.55 9.73
N ILE A 153 -4.57 4.74 10.37
CA ILE A 153 -4.11 3.46 9.85
C ILE A 153 -5.13 2.39 10.25
N ARG A 154 -5.72 1.74 9.25
CA ARG A 154 -6.74 0.69 9.39
C ARG A 154 -6.11 -0.66 9.05
N ILE A 155 -6.25 -1.65 9.94
CA ILE A 155 -5.76 -3.02 9.71
C ILE A 155 -6.95 -3.97 9.79
N GLN A 156 -7.14 -4.75 8.71
CA GLN A 156 -8.20 -5.77 8.59
C GLN A 156 -7.56 -7.15 8.53
N TRP A 157 -6.81 -7.51 9.59
CA TRP A 157 -6.03 -8.74 9.63
C TRP A 157 -6.92 -9.99 9.66
N PRO A 158 -6.60 -11.05 8.90
CA PRO A 158 -7.44 -12.24 8.84
C PRO A 158 -7.62 -12.91 10.20
N GLY A 159 -8.87 -13.17 10.58
CA GLY A 159 -9.19 -13.83 11.85
C GLY A 159 -9.19 -12.91 13.07
N TYR A 160 -8.98 -11.60 12.90
CA TYR A 160 -9.05 -10.60 13.97
C TYR A 160 -10.16 -9.57 13.66
N ASN A 161 -10.56 -8.84 14.70
CA ASN A 161 -11.44 -7.69 14.56
C ASN A 161 -10.71 -6.53 13.85
N GLU A 162 -11.49 -5.59 13.31
CA GLU A 162 -10.92 -4.35 12.78
C GLU A 162 -10.08 -3.65 13.85
N TRP A 163 -8.89 -3.21 13.44
CA TRP A 163 -8.01 -2.42 14.28
C TRP A 163 -7.69 -1.07 13.63
N THR A 164 -7.58 -0.03 14.46
CA THR A 164 -7.31 1.33 14.01
C THR A 164 -6.29 2.02 14.91
N SER A 165 -5.43 2.85 14.32
CA SER A 165 -4.57 3.77 15.06
C SER A 165 -4.42 5.08 14.31
N GLN A 166 -4.51 6.18 15.05
CA GLN A 166 -4.30 7.51 14.51
C GLN A 166 -2.80 7.83 14.47
N ILE A 167 -2.35 8.43 13.38
CA ILE A 167 -0.99 8.98 13.23
C ILE A 167 -1.08 10.47 12.88
N THR A 168 -0.07 11.23 13.30
CA THR A 168 0.07 12.65 12.96
C THR A 168 0.78 12.80 11.62
N THR A 169 0.24 13.62 10.73
CA THR A 169 0.73 13.80 9.35
C THR A 169 1.32 15.18 9.08
N ARG A 170 1.39 16.03 10.11
CA ARG A 170 2.10 17.31 10.06
C ARG A 170 3.21 17.35 11.09
N GLU A 171 4.33 17.90 10.67
CA GLU A 171 5.43 18.20 11.57
C GLU A 171 5.11 19.51 12.31
N THR A 172 5.54 19.62 13.57
CA THR A 172 5.35 20.84 14.38
C THR A 172 6.26 21.99 13.92
N SER A 173 7.14 21.74 12.95
CA SER A 173 8.12 22.70 12.45
C SER A 173 7.46 23.82 11.63
N PRO A 174 7.83 25.10 11.85
CA PRO A 174 7.30 26.23 11.09
C PRO A 174 7.68 26.22 9.60
N THR A 175 8.64 25.39 9.17
CA THR A 175 9.13 25.33 7.79
C THR A 175 8.62 24.13 6.99
N GLN A 176 8.03 23.13 7.67
CA GLN A 176 7.64 21.87 7.04
C GLN A 176 6.25 21.44 7.52
N ASN A 177 5.24 21.66 6.68
CA ASN A 177 3.85 21.40 7.04
C ASN A 177 3.41 19.94 6.81
N THR A 178 4.25 19.09 6.23
CA THR A 178 3.90 17.69 5.89
C THR A 178 5.05 16.78 6.28
N ILE A 179 4.72 15.64 6.93
CA ILE A 179 5.74 14.64 7.28
C ILE A 179 6.43 14.09 6.03
N THR A 180 7.68 13.65 6.18
CA THR A 180 8.42 12.98 5.11
C THR A 180 7.92 11.55 4.88
N LEU A 181 8.27 10.94 3.75
CA LEU A 181 7.97 9.54 3.47
C LEU A 181 8.60 8.59 4.50
N GLU A 182 9.81 8.91 4.97
CA GLU A 182 10.50 8.26 6.07
C GLU A 182 9.71 8.30 7.37
N THR A 183 9.32 9.50 7.81
CA THR A 183 8.53 9.68 9.03
C THR A 183 7.18 8.97 8.93
N LEU A 184 6.56 8.95 7.74
CA LEU A 184 5.36 8.18 7.51
C LEU A 184 5.61 6.68 7.68
N ALA A 185 6.69 6.15 7.11
CA ALA A 185 7.04 4.73 7.23
C ALA A 185 7.25 4.33 8.70
N GLU A 186 7.94 5.16 9.49
CA GLU A 186 8.13 4.98 10.94
C GLU A 186 6.78 4.96 11.69
N CYS A 187 5.91 5.95 11.43
CA CYS A 187 4.59 6.03 12.06
C CYS A 187 3.73 4.79 11.75
N VAL A 188 3.77 4.30 10.51
CA VAL A 188 3.05 3.09 10.09
C VAL A 188 3.65 1.86 10.75
N ALA A 189 4.98 1.78 10.83
CA ALA A 189 5.66 0.69 11.51
C ALA A 189 5.27 0.59 12.99
N ASP A 190 5.22 1.72 13.68
CA ASP A 190 4.74 1.76 15.06
C ASP A 190 3.27 1.36 15.19
N ALA A 191 2.41 1.77 14.26
CA ALA A 191 1.02 1.34 14.25
C ALA A 191 0.91 -0.19 14.05
N VAL A 192 1.60 -0.75 13.07
CA VAL A 192 1.59 -2.19 12.79
C VAL A 192 2.13 -2.98 13.98
N ARG A 193 3.21 -2.52 14.63
CA ARG A 193 3.70 -3.17 15.85
C ARG A 193 2.66 -3.17 16.98
N ARG A 194 2.03 -2.02 17.26
CA ARG A 194 1.00 -1.95 18.31
C ARG A 194 -0.14 -2.92 18.03
N PHE A 195 -0.55 -3.06 16.76
CA PHE A 195 -1.50 -4.09 16.36
C PHE A 195 -0.98 -5.49 16.72
N LEU A 196 0.27 -5.83 16.37
CA LEU A 196 0.83 -7.15 16.65
C LEU A 196 0.91 -7.47 18.15
N GLU A 197 1.30 -6.48 18.97
CA GLU A 197 1.40 -6.62 20.43
C GLU A 197 0.04 -6.89 21.07
N ILE A 198 -0.99 -6.15 20.65
CA ILE A 198 -2.37 -6.36 21.11
C ILE A 198 -2.90 -7.70 20.59
N GLY A 199 -2.65 -7.99 19.32
CA GLY A 199 -3.11 -9.21 18.64
C GLY A 199 -2.51 -10.49 19.20
N ALA A 200 -1.29 -10.46 19.73
CA ALA A 200 -0.65 -11.60 20.36
C ALA A 200 -1.40 -12.14 21.59
N GLY A 201 -2.20 -11.29 22.26
CA GLY A 201 -3.05 -11.66 23.38
C GLY A 201 -4.49 -12.02 23.01
N GLN A 202 -4.85 -11.94 21.73
CA GLN A 202 -6.22 -12.16 21.25
C GLN A 202 -6.37 -13.50 20.53
N GLN A 203 -7.57 -14.07 20.64
CA GLN A 203 -7.93 -15.29 19.92
C GLN A 203 -8.07 -14.99 18.42
N CYS A 204 -7.32 -15.72 17.59
CA CYS A 204 -7.47 -15.66 16.14
C CYS A 204 -8.53 -16.65 15.67
N GLY A 205 -9.47 -16.20 14.84
CA GLY A 205 -10.45 -17.06 14.17
C GLY A 205 -9.86 -17.89 13.02
N LEU A 206 -8.64 -17.61 12.58
CA LEU A 206 -7.96 -18.28 11.47
C LEU A 206 -6.53 -18.67 11.86
N PRO A 207 -6.27 -19.91 12.32
CA PRO A 207 -4.98 -20.29 12.92
C PRO A 207 -3.73 -19.98 12.09
N ALA A 208 -3.83 -20.10 10.75
CA ALA A 208 -2.74 -19.75 9.82
C ALA A 208 -2.28 -18.28 9.92
N TRP A 209 -3.15 -17.40 10.42
CA TRP A 209 -2.92 -15.96 10.56
C TRP A 209 -2.75 -15.51 12.02
N GLN A 210 -2.56 -16.46 12.95
CA GLN A 210 -2.33 -16.15 14.35
C GLN A 210 -1.09 -15.25 14.50
N VAL A 211 -1.27 -14.12 15.18
CA VAL A 211 -0.20 -13.24 15.61
C VAL A 211 0.33 -13.74 16.95
N GLY A 212 1.65 -13.80 17.10
CA GLY A 212 2.32 -14.25 18.31
C GLY A 212 2.10 -15.72 18.65
N GLY A 213 2.69 -16.17 19.76
CA GLY A 213 2.66 -17.57 20.20
C GLY A 213 3.56 -18.50 19.36
N PRO A 214 3.63 -19.80 19.71
CA PRO A 214 4.48 -20.75 19.00
C PRO A 214 4.09 -20.90 17.53
N GLY A 215 5.00 -20.55 16.62
CA GLY A 215 4.80 -20.64 15.17
C GLY A 215 3.93 -19.53 14.54
N GLY A 216 3.36 -18.64 15.37
CA GLY A 216 2.59 -17.50 14.92
C GLY A 216 3.44 -16.41 14.29
N ILE A 217 2.78 -15.40 13.73
CA ILE A 217 3.39 -14.30 12.99
C ILE A 217 3.91 -13.27 13.97
N THR A 218 5.19 -12.89 13.85
CA THR A 218 5.84 -11.90 14.71
C THR A 218 6.20 -10.64 13.92
N ALA A 219 6.78 -9.64 14.59
CA ALA A 219 7.23 -8.43 13.94
C ALA A 219 8.34 -8.69 12.90
N ASP A 220 9.18 -9.69 13.13
CA ASP A 220 10.29 -10.06 12.23
C ASP A 220 9.80 -10.67 10.92
N ASP A 221 8.57 -11.19 10.90
CA ASP A 221 7.95 -11.72 9.69
C ASP A 221 7.43 -10.62 8.75
N ILE A 222 7.36 -9.34 9.16
CA ILE A 222 6.55 -8.33 8.48
C ILE A 222 7.39 -7.38 7.61
N ILE A 223 6.96 -7.25 6.36
CA ILE A 223 7.38 -6.21 5.43
C ILE A 223 6.19 -5.28 5.18
N ILE A 224 6.40 -3.97 5.38
CA ILE A 224 5.45 -2.93 5.02
C ILE A 224 5.76 -2.49 3.60
N VAL A 225 4.91 -2.87 2.65
CA VAL A 225 5.12 -2.61 1.22
C VAL A 225 4.72 -1.18 0.84
N GLY A 226 3.67 -0.68 1.47
CA GLY A 226 3.08 0.61 1.15
C GLY A 226 1.75 0.82 1.85
N LEU A 227 0.97 1.78 1.36
CA LEU A 227 -0.34 2.17 1.86
C LEU A 227 -1.29 2.46 0.69
N ILE A 228 -2.56 2.11 0.87
CA ILE A 228 -3.66 2.56 0.00
C ILE A 228 -4.59 3.49 0.77
N HIS A 229 -4.97 4.61 0.18
CA HIS A 229 -5.98 5.50 0.75
C HIS A 229 -7.37 4.93 0.48
N VAL A 230 -8.15 4.67 1.52
CA VAL A 230 -9.39 3.88 1.40
C VAL A 230 -10.66 4.69 1.61
N THR A 231 -10.59 5.71 2.46
CA THR A 231 -11.65 6.70 2.70
C THR A 231 -10.98 7.97 3.21
N GLN A 232 -11.72 9.08 3.29
CA GLN A 232 -11.18 10.34 3.82
C GLN A 232 -10.47 10.12 5.16
N GLY A 233 -9.20 10.50 5.21
CA GLY A 233 -8.39 10.40 6.44
C GLY A 233 -8.15 8.97 6.92
N SER A 234 -8.29 7.95 6.07
CA SER A 234 -7.96 6.56 6.42
C SER A 234 -7.14 5.88 5.34
N TRP A 235 -6.08 5.21 5.77
CA TRP A 235 -5.15 4.45 4.95
C TRP A 235 -5.08 3.01 5.45
N GLN A 236 -4.97 2.05 4.55
CA GLN A 236 -4.67 0.66 4.89
C GLN A 236 -3.25 0.31 4.45
N PRO A 237 -2.43 -0.31 5.31
CA PRO A 237 -1.11 -0.76 4.93
C PRO A 237 -1.20 -2.02 4.07
N ILE A 238 -0.38 -2.07 3.03
CA ILE A 238 -0.09 -3.28 2.28
C ILE A 238 1.01 -4.00 3.04
N LEU A 239 0.67 -5.14 3.64
CA LEU A 239 1.60 -5.94 4.42
C LEU A 239 1.95 -7.22 3.66
N GLN A 240 3.20 -7.63 3.78
CA GLN A 240 3.71 -8.88 3.23
C GLN A 240 4.49 -9.61 4.33
N LEU A 241 4.43 -10.93 4.32
CA LEU A 241 5.26 -11.77 5.15
C LEU A 241 6.59 -12.11 4.47
N GLU A 242 7.65 -12.30 5.24
CA GLU A 242 8.94 -12.84 4.78
C GLU A 242 8.89 -14.36 4.50
N ARG A 243 7.73 -14.97 4.78
CA ARG A 243 7.47 -16.39 4.56
C ARG A 243 6.13 -16.62 3.85
N HIS A 244 5.97 -17.82 3.32
CA HIS A 244 4.70 -18.29 2.81
C HIS A 244 3.86 -18.90 3.92
N ILE A 245 2.58 -18.56 3.93
CA ILE A 245 1.55 -19.30 4.67
C ILE A 245 0.92 -20.27 3.70
N SER A 246 0.92 -21.54 4.08
CA SER A 246 0.28 -22.68 3.40
C SER A 246 -1.21 -22.76 3.70
#